data_AF-A0A2W1MG97-F1
#
_entry.id   AF-A0A2W1MG97-F1
#
_cell.length_a   1.000
_cell.length_b   1.000
_cell.length_c   1.000
_cell.angle_alpha   90.00
_cell.angle_beta   90.00
_cell.angle_gamma   90.00
#
_symmetry.space_group_name_H-M   'P 1'
#
loop_
_entity.id
_entity.type
_entity.pdbx_description
1 polymer ?
#
loop_
_entity_poly.entity_id
_entity_poly.type
_entity_poly.pdbx_seq_one_letter_code
_entity_poly.pdbx_strand_id
1 'polypeptide(L)' 'MTLYATLGTLYLLLTAWALFNVLGSGARREQKVLWTALLLLFPLLGLFNWAWMGPRRQHR' A
#
# COMPACT_ATOMS: atom_id res chain seq x y z
N MET A 1 -19.12 -12.18 -13.93
CA MET A 1 -19.17 -12.36 -12.46
C MET A 1 -17.80 -12.75 -11.87
N THR A 2 -17.03 -13.64 -12.48
CA THR A 2 -15.72 -14.09 -11.98
C THR A 2 -14.62 -13.02 -12.01
N LEU A 3 -14.58 -12.16 -13.03
CA LEU A 3 -13.54 -11.12 -13.18
C LEU A 3 -13.48 -10.14 -12.00
N TYR A 4 -14.62 -9.67 -11.51
CA TYR A 4 -14.70 -8.73 -10.40
C TYR A 4 -14.16 -9.33 -9.09
N ALA A 5 -14.44 -10.61 -8.84
CA ALA A 5 -13.94 -11.32 -7.67
C ALA A 5 -12.41 -11.47 -7.72
N THR A 6 -11.86 -11.78 -8.89
CA THR A 6 -10.40 -11.87 -9.09
C THR A 6 -9.72 -10.52 -8.90
N LEU A 7 -10.24 -9.46 -9.50
CA LEU A 7 -9.67 -8.11 -9.39
C LEU A 7 -9.76 -7.55 -7.97
N GLY A 8 -10.90 -7.76 -7.28
CA GLY A 8 -11.06 -7.35 -5.88
C GLY A 8 -10.08 -8.08 -4.95
N THR A 9 -9.90 -9.38 -5.16
CA THR A 9 -8.93 -10.18 -4.37
C THR A 9 -7.51 -9.68 -4.60
N LEU A 10 -7.12 -9.44 -5.85
CA LEU A 10 -5.78 -8.93 -6.18
C LEU A 10 -5.54 -7.55 -5.56
N TYR A 11 -6.53 -6.67 -5.63
CA TYR A 11 -6.46 -5.33 -5.04
C TYR A 11 -6.25 -5.40 -3.52
N LEU A 12 -6.99 -6.26 -2.82
CA LEU A 12 -6.85 -6.44 -1.37
C LEU A 12 -5.46 -6.99 -1.00
N LEU A 13 -4.96 -7.99 -1.73
CA LEU A 13 -3.63 -8.55 -1.51
C LEU A 13 -2.53 -7.50 -1.68
N LEU A 14 -2.60 -6.71 -2.76
CA LEU A 14 -1.65 -5.62 -2.99
C LEU A 14 -1.74 -4.54 -1.91
N THR A 15 -2.94 -4.17 -1.50
CA THR A 15 -3.15 -3.14 -0.46
C THR A 15 -2.59 -3.61 0.88
N ALA A 16 -2.84 -4.86 1.27
CA ALA A 16 -2.29 -5.44 2.49
C ALA A 16 -0.76 -5.49 2.44
N TRP A 17 -0.19 -5.89 1.30
CA TRP A 17 1.26 -5.91 1.10
C TRP A 17 1.88 -4.50 1.16
N ALA A 18 1.23 -3.51 0.55
CA ALA A 18 1.64 -2.11 0.61
C ALA A 18 1.69 -1.61 2.07
N LEU A 19 0.62 -1.88 2.82
CA LEU A 19 0.52 -1.48 4.22
C LEU A 19 1.62 -2.15 5.08
N PHE A 20 1.87 -3.45 4.87
CA PHE A 20 2.94 -4.17 5.56
C PHE A 20 4.33 -3.57 5.32
N ASN A 21 4.59 -3.10 4.10
CA ASN A 21 5.85 -2.43 3.76
C ASN A 21 5.95 -1.04 4.37
N VAL A 22 4.88 -0.24 4.32
CA VAL A 22 4.85 1.11 4.93
C VAL A 22 5.10 1.02 6.42
N LEU A 23 4.39 0.13 7.12
CA LEU A 23 4.49 -0.04 8.56
C LEU A 23 5.87 -0.58 8.99
N GLY A 24 6.42 -1.54 8.24
CA GLY A 24 7.73 -2.11 8.51
C GLY A 24 8.92 -1.32 7.95
N SER A 25 8.69 -0.21 7.26
CA SER A 25 9.77 0.63 6.74
C SER A 25 10.50 1.38 7.86
N GLY A 26 11.76 1.75 7.64
CA GLY A 26 12.50 2.67 8.52
C GLY A 26 12.12 4.15 8.34
N ALA A 27 11.05 4.44 7.60
CA ALA A 27 10.59 5.81 7.39
C ALA A 27 10.09 6.45 8.70
N ARG A 28 10.18 7.78 8.77
CA ARG A 28 9.69 8.55 9.92
C ARG A 28 8.18 8.35 10.11
N ARG A 29 7.70 8.51 11.34
CA ARG A 29 6.30 8.24 11.74
C ARG A 29 5.29 9.03 10.89
N GLU A 30 5.55 10.30 10.64
CA GLU A 30 4.73 11.19 9.80
C GLU A 30 4.61 10.68 8.36
N GLN A 31 5.71 10.19 7.79
CA GLN A 31 5.74 9.67 6.43
C GLN A 31 4.94 8.36 6.33
N LYS A 32 4.97 7.51 7.36
CA LYS A 32 4.11 6.31 7.43
C LYS A 32 2.63 6.68 7.46
N VAL A 33 2.25 7.66 8.29
CA VAL A 33 0.87 8.14 8.39
C VAL A 33 0.38 8.70 7.05
N LEU A 34 1.21 9.49 6.36
CA LEU A 34 0.87 10.05 5.06
C LEU A 34 0.62 8.95 4.02
N TRP A 35 1.50 7.94 3.95
CA TRP A 35 1.36 6.81 3.03
C TRP A 35 0.15 5.93 3.34
N THR A 36 -0.13 5.67 4.62
CA THR A 36 -1.32 4.95 5.04
C THR A 36 -2.59 5.73 4.72
N ALA A 37 -2.62 7.04 4.96
CA ALA A 37 -3.75 7.90 4.61
C ALA A 37 -3.98 7.92 3.10
N LEU A 38 -2.92 7.97 2.29
CA LEU A 38 -3.01 7.93 0.83
C LEU A 38 -3.61 6.61 0.33
N LEU A 39 -3.18 5.47 0.88
CA LEU A 39 -3.72 4.13 0.56
C LEU A 39 -5.20 3.99 0.94
N LEU A 40 -5.64 4.62 2.03
CA LEU A 40 -7.02 4.55 2.52
C LEU A 40 -7.97 5.50 1.79
N LEU A 41 -7.57 6.76 1.60
CA LEU A 41 -8.41 7.79 0.97
C LEU A 41 -8.46 7.61 -0.55
N PHE A 42 -7.34 7.20 -1.15
CA PHE A 42 -7.21 7.03 -2.58
C PHE A 42 -6.76 5.60 -2.89
N PRO A 43 -7.65 4.60 -2.83
CA PRO A 43 -7.30 3.19 -2.95
C PRO A 43 -6.46 2.87 -4.19
N LEU A 44 -6.91 3.26 -5.38
CA LEU A 44 -6.19 2.96 -6.63
C LEU A 44 -4.95 3.85 -6.82
N LEU A 45 -5.06 5.16 -6.60
CA LEU A 45 -3.94 6.10 -6.81
C LEU A 45 -2.86 5.96 -5.74
N GLY A 46 -3.25 5.72 -4.50
CA GLY A 46 -2.34 5.47 -3.38
C GLY A 46 -1.55 4.18 -3.58
N LEU A 47 -2.20 3.11 -4.04
CA LEU A 47 -1.53 1.86 -4.40
C LEU A 47 -0.57 2.05 -5.57
N PHE A 48 -0.99 2.79 -6.61
CA PHE A 48 -0.16 3.11 -7.77
C PHE A 48 1.07 3.94 -7.39
N ASN A 49 0.89 5.03 -6.65
CA ASN A 49 1.99 5.88 -6.18
C ASN A 49 2.92 5.10 -5.25
N TRP A 50 2.37 4.29 -4.35
CA TRP A 50 3.17 3.47 -3.45
C TRP A 50 4.00 2.44 -4.21
N ALA A 51 3.50 1.88 -5.32
CA ALA A 51 4.27 0.95 -6.13
C ALA A 51 5.57 1.57 -6.68
N TRP A 52 5.55 2.87 -6.99
CA TRP A 52 6.69 3.60 -7.57
C TRP A 52 7.62 4.22 -6.54
N MET A 53 7.06 4.87 -5.52
CA MET A 53 7.79 5.74 -4.58
C MET A 53 7.49 5.42 -3.10
N GLY A 54 6.73 4.36 -2.86
CA GLY A 54 6.33 3.94 -1.53
C GLY A 54 7.49 3.41 -0.69
N PRO A 55 7.52 3.72 0.61
CA PRO A 55 8.56 3.23 1.51
C PRO A 55 8.48 1.71 1.60
N ARG A 56 9.61 1.06 1.31
CA ARG A 56 9.78 -0.39 1.38
C ARG A 56 10.28 -0.79 2.77
N ARG A 57 9.97 -2.01 3.17
CA ARG A 57 10.49 -2.59 4.41
C ARG A 57 12.02 -2.65 4.33
N GLN A 58 12.73 -2.12 5.33
CA GLN A 58 14.18 -2.28 5.42
C GLN A 58 14.47 -3.65 6.07
N HIS A 59 15.13 -4.53 5.32
CA HIS A 59 15.63 -5.80 5.83
C HIS A 59 16.98 -5.52 6.52
N ARG A 60 16.95 -5.10 7.78
CA ARG A 60 18.12 -5.07 8.67
C ARG A 60 17.80 -5.83 9.94
#